data_AF-A0A1Y3B907-F1
#
_entry.id   AF-A0A1Y3B907-F1
#
_cell.length_a   1.000
_cell.length_b   1.000
_cell.length_c   1.000
_cell.angle_alpha   90.00
_cell.angle_beta   90.00
_cell.angle_gamma   90.00
#
_symmetry.space_group_name_H-M   'P 1'
#
loop_
_entity.id
_entity.type
_entity.pdbx_description
1 polymer ?
#
loop_
_entity_poly.entity_id
_entity_poly.type
_entity_poly.pdbx_seq_one_letter_code
_entity_poly.pdbx_strand_id
1 'polypeptide(L)'
;MVPAISYAYEKAESDIMERKPRDPLHDKLVNSRLILGSYLMIGIIEASAGFFSYFVIMAEHGFWGWILFGLRDQWDNANINDLLDSNGQEWTYAQRKKLEQTCYTAF
;
A
#
# COMPACT_ATOMS: atom_id res chain seq x y z
N MET A 1 4.17 14.26 -4.48
CA MET A 1 4.61 15.62 -4.06
C MET A 1 3.68 16.71 -4.57
N VAL A 2 3.48 16.84 -5.89
CA VAL A 2 2.61 17.89 -6.47
C VAL A 2 1.17 17.91 -5.90
N PRO A 3 0.47 16.78 -5.70
CA PRO A 3 -0.90 16.79 -5.17
C PRO A 3 -1.02 17.36 -3.75
N ALA A 4 -0.01 17.15 -2.91
CA ALA A 4 -0.03 17.66 -1.54
C ALA A 4 0.15 19.19 -1.51
N ILE A 5 0.97 19.73 -2.41
CA ILE A 5 1.22 21.18 -2.52
C ILE A 5 -0.01 21.89 -3.08
N SER A 6 -0.76 21.26 -4.00
CA SER A 6 -1.97 21.86 -4.56
C SER A 6 -3.06 22.13 -3.51
N TYR A 7 -3.11 21.37 -2.42
CA TYR A 7 -4.05 21.63 -1.32
C TYR A 7 -3.85 23.01 -0.66
N ALA A 8 -2.65 23.58 -0.70
CA ALA A 8 -2.41 24.92 -0.18
C ALA A 8 -3.12 26.03 -0.98
N TYR A 9 -3.58 25.73 -2.20
CA TYR A 9 -4.25 26.67 -3.09
C TYR A 9 -5.79 26.56 -3.06
N GLU A 10 -6.36 25.72 -2.18
CA GLU A 10 -7.81 25.61 -2.05
C GLU A 10 -8.44 26.88 -1.46
N LYS A 11 -9.64 27.22 -1.92
CA LYS A 11 -10.42 28.36 -1.42
C LYS A 11 -11.13 27.97 -0.12
N ALA A 12 -11.52 28.98 0.67
CA ALA A 12 -12.28 28.75 1.90
C ALA A 12 -13.63 28.06 1.60
N GLU A 13 -13.96 27.02 2.38
CA GLU A 13 -15.21 26.26 2.25
C GLU A 13 -16.44 27.02 2.78
N SER A 14 -16.22 27.94 3.73
CA SER A 14 -17.24 28.80 4.33
C SER A 14 -16.66 30.17 4.64
N ASP A 15 -17.50 31.14 5.00
CA ASP A 15 -17.02 32.48 5.36
C ASP A 15 -16.21 32.44 6.66
N ILE A 16 -14.89 32.43 6.50
CA ILE A 16 -13.94 32.39 7.62
C ILE A 16 -13.85 33.72 8.37
N MET A 17 -14.28 34.83 7.76
CA MET A 17 -14.19 36.17 8.37
C MET A 17 -15.30 36.40 9.39
N GLU A 18 -16.38 35.62 9.34
CA GLU A 18 -17.46 35.63 10.33
C GLU A 18 -17.14 34.76 11.57
N ARG A 19 -16.14 33.88 11.51
CA ARG A 19 -15.79 32.95 12.58
C ARG A 19 -14.84 33.58 13.61
N LYS A 20 -15.01 33.23 14.88
CA LYS A 20 -14.07 33.60 15.96
C LYS A 20 -12.67 32.99 15.72
N PRO A 21 -11.58 33.64 16.18
CA PRO A 21 -10.22 33.07 16.14
C PRO A 21 -10.14 31.70 16.84
N ARG A 22 -9.30 30.81 16.32
CA ARG A 22 -9.12 29.44 16.86
C ARG A 22 -8.54 29.44 18.28
N ASP A 23 -8.89 28.42 19.07
CA ASP A 23 -8.28 28.20 20.39
C ASP A 23 -6.98 27.36 20.24
N PRO A 24 -5.80 27.89 20.61
CA PRO A 24 -4.54 27.17 20.45
C PRO A 24 -4.40 25.91 21.32
N LEU A 25 -5.16 25.77 22.41
CA LEU A 25 -5.07 24.62 23.31
C LEU A 25 -5.94 23.44 22.83
N HIS A 26 -7.14 23.75 22.33
CA HIS A 26 -8.14 22.76 21.94
C HIS A 26 -8.17 22.50 20.42
N ASP A 27 -8.04 23.54 19.58
CA ASP A 27 -8.10 23.45 18.12
C ASP A 27 -6.72 23.24 17.50
N LYS A 28 -6.21 22.01 17.65
CA LYS A 28 -4.92 21.58 17.11
C LYS A 28 -5.02 21.28 15.61
N LEU A 29 -3.93 21.58 14.88
CA LEU A 29 -3.80 21.29 13.45
C LEU A 29 -3.91 19.79 13.15
N VAL A 30 -3.28 18.96 13.99
CA VAL A 30 -3.38 17.50 13.93
C VAL A 30 -4.08 17.04 15.21
N ASN A 31 -5.27 16.48 15.05
CA ASN A 31 -6.10 15.98 16.13
C ASN A 31 -6.30 14.46 16.01
N SER A 32 -6.84 13.84 17.05
CA SER A 32 -7.11 12.40 17.06
C SER A 32 -8.13 11.98 15.98
N ARG A 33 -9.08 12.85 15.64
CA ARG A 33 -10.08 12.59 14.59
C ARG A 33 -9.43 12.48 13.21
N LEU A 34 -8.45 13.34 12.92
CA LEU A 34 -7.67 13.32 11.68
C LEU A 34 -6.85 12.04 11.60
N ILE A 35 -6.16 11.67 12.67
CA ILE A 35 -5.38 10.42 12.71
C ILE A 35 -6.28 9.21 12.49
N LEU A 36 -7.45 9.16 13.16
CA LEU A 36 -8.41 8.08 13.01
C LEU A 36 -8.94 7.99 11.57
N GLY A 37 -9.35 9.12 10.97
CA GLY A 37 -9.87 9.16 9.62
C GLY A 37 -8.82 8.78 8.57
N SER A 38 -7.61 9.33 8.67
CA SER A 38 -6.56 9.07 7.68
C SER A 38 -5.95 7.68 7.82
N TYR A 39 -5.44 7.32 9.00
CA TYR A 39 -4.71 6.06 9.16
C TYR A 39 -5.62 4.83 9.23
N LEU A 40 -6.74 4.92 9.95
CA LEU A 40 -7.55 3.74 10.25
C LEU A 40 -8.73 3.55 9.30
N MET A 41 -9.27 4.61 8.69
CA MET A 41 -10.32 4.44 7.68
C MET A 41 -9.72 4.38 6.28
N ILE A 42 -9.11 5.47 5.82
CA ILE A 42 -8.60 5.56 4.44
C ILE A 42 -7.39 4.64 4.25
N GLY A 43 -6.42 4.68 5.17
CA GLY A 43 -5.20 3.88 5.09
C GLY A 43 -5.44 2.37 5.07
N ILE A 44 -6.46 1.87 5.79
CA ILE A 44 -6.82 0.44 5.76
C ILE A 44 -7.40 0.07 4.40
N ILE A 45 -8.24 0.93 3.81
CA ILE A 45 -8.83 0.69 2.49
C ILE A 45 -7.73 0.69 1.42
N GLU A 46 -6.82 1.66 1.45
CA GLU A 46 -5.68 1.74 0.53
C GLU A 46 -4.75 0.53 0.67
N ALA A 47 -4.38 0.15 1.90
CA ALA A 47 -3.55 -1.03 2.15
C ALA A 47 -4.22 -2.31 1.64
N SER A 48 -5.54 -2.46 1.87
CA SER A 48 -6.30 -3.62 1.40
C SER A 48 -6.33 -3.69 -0.13
N ALA A 49 -6.45 -2.54 -0.81
CA ALA A 49 -6.40 -2.48 -2.27
C ALA A 49 -4.99 -2.86 -2.81
N GLY A 50 -3.92 -2.38 -2.17
CA GLY A 50 -2.55 -2.76 -2.54
C GLY A 50 -2.29 -4.26 -2.36
N PHE A 51 -2.67 -4.82 -1.20
CA PHE A 51 -2.55 -6.26 -0.96
C PHE A 51 -3.40 -7.08 -1.94
N PHE A 52 -4.59 -6.61 -2.29
CA PHE A 52 -5.43 -7.26 -3.29
C PHE A 52 -4.73 -7.34 -4.66
N SER A 53 -4.18 -6.22 -5.16
CA SER A 53 -3.41 -6.19 -6.41
C SER A 53 -2.22 -7.15 -6.36
N TYR A 54 -1.50 -7.20 -5.24
CA TYR A 54 -0.39 -8.15 -5.03
C TYR A 54 -0.84 -9.61 -5.17
N PHE A 55 -1.92 -9.99 -4.50
CA PHE A 55 -2.44 -11.37 -4.56
C PHE A 55 -2.95 -11.73 -5.96
N VAL A 56 -3.58 -10.79 -6.67
CA VAL A 56 -4.06 -11.01 -8.05
C VAL A 56 -2.88 -11.29 -8.99
N ILE A 57 -1.84 -10.46 -8.97
CA ILE A 57 -0.67 -10.64 -9.84
C ILE A 57 0.05 -11.95 -9.52
N MET A 58 0.24 -12.27 -8.24
CA MET A 58 0.86 -13.53 -7.83
C MET A 58 0.03 -14.73 -8.29
N ALA A 59 -1.29 -14.69 -8.13
CA ALA A 59 -2.18 -15.77 -8.55
C ALA A 59 -2.19 -15.97 -10.08
N GLU A 60 -2.20 -14.89 -10.87
CA GLU A 60 -2.09 -14.96 -12.34
C GLU A 60 -0.80 -15.63 -12.80
N HIS A 61 0.27 -15.51 -12.02
CA HIS A 61 1.56 -16.15 -12.27
C HIS A 61 1.73 -17.52 -11.56
N GLY A 62 0.66 -18.11 -11.04
CA GLY A 62 0.68 -19.46 -10.44
C GLY A 62 1.03 -19.51 -8.95
N PHE A 63 1.27 -18.37 -8.31
CA PHE A 63 1.47 -18.24 -6.86
C PHE A 63 0.17 -17.91 -6.13
N TRP A 64 -0.58 -18.95 -5.78
CA TRP A 64 -1.85 -18.77 -5.06
C TRP A 64 -1.63 -18.29 -3.62
N GLY A 65 -2.63 -17.59 -3.08
CA GLY A 65 -2.55 -16.93 -1.77
C GLY A 65 -2.10 -17.85 -0.61
N TRP A 66 -2.43 -19.14 -0.64
CA TRP A 66 -2.05 -20.07 0.42
C TRP A 66 -0.56 -20.46 0.40
N ILE A 67 0.08 -20.53 -0.77
CA ILE A 67 1.51 -20.90 -0.85
C ILE A 67 2.45 -19.72 -0.55
N LEU A 68 1.94 -18.48 -0.60
CA LEU A 68 2.73 -17.28 -0.32
C LEU A 68 3.13 -17.17 1.15
N PHE A 69 2.33 -17.73 2.07
CA PHE A 69 2.65 -17.73 3.49
C PHE A 69 3.86 -18.61 3.79
N GLY A 70 4.93 -18.01 4.32
CA GLY A 70 6.18 -18.73 4.65
C GLY A 70 7.12 -18.93 3.46
N LEU A 71 6.79 -18.44 2.27
CA LEU A 71 7.61 -18.61 1.07
C LEU A 71 8.89 -17.76 1.07
N ARG A 72 8.96 -16.73 1.93
CA ARG A 72 10.02 -15.70 1.91
C ARG A 72 11.44 -16.27 1.96
N ASP A 73 11.70 -17.24 2.85
CA ASP A 73 13.05 -17.79 3.01
C ASP A 73 13.53 -18.52 1.75
N GLN A 74 12.61 -19.20 1.06
CA GLN A 74 12.90 -19.85 -0.22
C GLN A 74 12.95 -18.83 -1.36
N TRP A 75 12.06 -17.82 -1.32
CA TRP A 75 11.93 -16.73 -2.30
C TRP A 75 13.21 -15.90 -2.42
N ASP A 76 13.80 -15.51 -1.28
CA ASP A 76 14.98 -14.67 -1.20
C ASP A 76 16.31 -15.44 -1.38
N ASN A 77 16.28 -16.77 -1.32
CA ASN A 77 17.47 -17.59 -1.50
C ASN A 77 17.90 -17.67 -2.97
N ALA A 78 19.06 -17.09 -3.28
CA ALA A 78 19.64 -17.07 -4.62
C ALA A 78 20.14 -18.44 -5.11
N ASN A 79 20.35 -19.40 -4.21
CA ASN A 79 20.82 -20.74 -4.57
C ASN A 79 19.69 -21.65 -5.09
N ILE A 80 18.42 -21.28 -4.86
CA ILE A 80 17.25 -22.03 -5.32
C ILE A 80 16.84 -21.50 -6.70
N ASN A 81 16.84 -22.36 -7.71
CA ASN A 81 16.45 -22.00 -9.09
C ASN A 81 15.29 -22.85 -9.63
N ASP A 82 14.76 -23.71 -8.79
CA ASP A 82 13.78 -24.77 -9.02
C ASP A 82 12.58 -24.60 -8.08
N LEU A 83 12.23 -23.35 -7.72
CA LEU A 83 11.09 -23.09 -6.84
C LEU A 83 9.80 -23.44 -7.59
N LEU A 84 9.03 -24.40 -7.05
CA LEU A 84 7.76 -24.82 -7.63
C LEU A 84 6.63 -23.84 -7.28
N ASP A 85 5.85 -23.48 -8.29
CA ASP A 85 4.57 -22.78 -8.11
C ASP A 85 3.41 -23.78 -7.85
N SER A 86 2.18 -23.28 -7.74
CA SER A 86 1.01 -24.16 -7.50
C SER A 86 0.62 -25.00 -8.72
N ASN A 87 1.11 -24.64 -9.91
CA ASN A 87 0.83 -25.32 -11.17
C ASN A 87 1.92 -26.37 -11.50
N GLY A 88 2.98 -26.47 -10.70
CA GLY A 88 4.10 -27.38 -10.90
C GLY A 88 5.19 -26.85 -11.83
N GLN A 89 5.22 -25.54 -12.11
CA GLN A 89 6.28 -24.89 -12.88
C GLN A 89 7.44 -24.48 -11.97
N GLU A 90 8.67 -24.67 -12.45
CA GLU A 90 9.89 -24.24 -11.77
C GLU A 90 10.26 -22.79 -12.09
N TRP A 91 10.63 -22.03 -11.06
CA TRP A 91 10.98 -20.62 -11.15
C TRP A 91 12.42 -20.35 -10.71
N THR A 92 13.19 -19.75 -11.62
CA THR A 92 14.56 -19.28 -11.32
C THR A 92 14.55 -18.05 -10.41
N TYR A 93 15.65 -17.79 -9.69
CA TYR A 93 15.76 -16.60 -8.83
C TYR A 93 15.52 -15.28 -9.60
N ALA A 94 16.07 -15.17 -10.81
CA ALA A 94 15.90 -13.97 -11.64
C ALA A 94 14.44 -13.72 -12.05
N GLN A 95 13.70 -14.78 -12.41
CA GLN A 95 12.28 -14.67 -12.76
C GLN A 95 11.43 -14.26 -11.56
N ARG A 96 11.70 -14.82 -10.38
CA ARG A 96 11.01 -14.47 -9.13
C ARG A 96 11.22 -13.01 -8.76
N LYS A 97 12.46 -12.52 -8.82
CA LYS A 97 12.76 -11.11 -8.53
C LYS A 97 12.17 -10.14 -9.54
N LYS A 98 12.06 -10.53 -10.82
CA LYS A 98 11.33 -9.75 -11.81
C LYS A 98 9.84 -9.66 -11.47
N LEU A 99 9.21 -10.78 -11.11
CA LEU A 99 7.81 -10.82 -10.68
C LEU A 99 7.57 -9.99 -9.41
N GLU A 100 8.49 -10.05 -8.45
CA GLU A 100 8.45 -9.24 -7.23
C GLU A 100 8.52 -7.74 -7.54
N GLN A 101 9.39 -7.31 -8.46
CA GLN A 101 9.45 -5.92 -8.92
C GLN A 101 8.16 -5.48 -9.64
N THR A 102 7.55 -6.38 -10.41
CA THR A 102 6.23 -6.14 -11.01
C THR A 102 5.17 -5.91 -9.93
N CYS A 103 5.19 -6.71 -8.86
CA CYS A 103 4.31 -6.53 -7.72
C CYS A 103 4.53 -5.19 -6.99
N TYR A 104 5.79 -4.77 -6.80
CA TYR A 104 6.09 -3.45 -6.21
C TYR A 104 5.61 -2.28 -7.05
N THR A 105 5.49 -2.47 -8.36
CA THR A 105 5.00 -1.41 -9.25
C THR A 105 3.48 -1.30 -9.22
N ALA A 106 2.79 -2.41 -8.93
CA ALA A 106 1.33 -2.47 -8.89
C ALA A 106 0.73 -2.17 -7.51
N PHE A 107 1.54 -2.30 -6.46
CA PHE A 107 1.20 -1.90 -5.09
C PHE A 107 1.38 -0.39 -4.92
#